data_AF-A0AAX3NK84-F1
#
_entry.id   AF-A0AAX3NK84-F1
#
_cell.length_a   1.000
_cell.length_b   1.000
_cell.length_c   1.000
_cell.angle_alpha   90.00
_cell.angle_beta   90.00
_cell.angle_gamma   90.00
#
_symmetry.space_group_name_H-M   'P 1'
#
loop_
_entity.id
_entity.type
_entity.pdbx_description
1 polymer ?
#
loop_
_entity_poly.entity_id
_entity_poly.type
_entity_poly.pdbx_seq_one_letter_code
_entity_poly.pdbx_strand_id
1 'polypeptide(L)'
;MATKFINLNNLATFLAKLKTLFVAKELKTGSPNTYKVLSDNNLTDELVTKIQNAGDSTFSGAYADLTGKPSIGGKEIASGNQTAASLGLATPADVTTAANDARAGAINDVKNLGYQTAANVNTIVTGKGYQTAAQVDTIVTGKGYQTAANVDAKVNAAKTELQNSLGSAFRAKGSTAFASLPAPASATKGDVWNITDQFTTDDQFVDGSGKTLPAGTNVVAVAVTTGDTTVMKWDALTGMIDLSGYMRKTDLTPASDAEIDALFA
;
A
#
# COMPACT_ATOMS: atom_id res chain seq x y z
N MET A 1 124.04 75.11 -78.17
CA MET A 1 123.04 74.06 -78.45
C MET A 1 122.58 73.48 -77.12
N ALA A 2 121.30 73.63 -76.76
CA ALA A 2 120.73 73.03 -75.56
C ALA A 2 120.22 71.62 -75.90
N THR A 3 120.73 70.61 -75.22
CA THR A 3 120.24 69.23 -75.31
C THR A 3 118.81 69.19 -74.76
N LYS A 4 117.80 68.97 -75.61
CA LYS A 4 116.40 68.89 -75.16
C LYS A 4 116.20 67.62 -74.33
N PHE A 5 115.90 67.78 -73.04
CA PHE A 5 115.65 66.69 -72.08
C PHE A 5 114.38 65.87 -72.33
N ILE A 6 113.51 66.31 -73.25
CA ILE A 6 112.28 65.62 -73.62
C ILE A 6 112.45 65.03 -75.02
N ASN A 7 112.67 63.72 -75.08
CA ASN A 7 112.53 62.91 -76.27
C ASN A 7 111.37 61.91 -76.07
N LEU A 8 110.88 61.34 -77.18
CA LEU A 8 109.69 60.47 -77.17
C LEU A 8 109.86 59.25 -76.25
N ASN A 9 111.07 58.71 -76.16
CA ASN A 9 111.37 57.55 -75.31
C ASN A 9 111.25 57.87 -73.81
N ASN A 10 111.71 59.05 -73.39
CA ASN A 10 111.62 59.48 -72.01
C ASN A 10 110.16 59.73 -71.58
N LEU A 11 109.33 60.28 -72.49
CA LEU A 11 107.91 60.50 -72.25
C LEU A 11 107.13 59.18 -72.14
N ALA A 12 107.41 58.21 -73.01
CA ALA A 12 106.79 56.89 -72.96
C ALA A 12 107.10 56.18 -71.63
N THR A 13 108.35 56.30 -71.15
CA THR A 13 108.79 55.71 -69.88
C THR A 13 108.10 56.35 -68.68
N PHE A 14 107.94 57.68 -68.68
CA PHE A 14 107.19 58.38 -67.64
C PHE A 14 105.73 57.94 -67.60
N LEU A 15 105.07 57.84 -68.76
CA LEU A 15 103.68 57.43 -68.85
C LEU A 15 103.46 55.98 -68.38
N ALA A 16 104.43 55.08 -68.65
CA ALA A 16 104.40 53.72 -68.14
C ALA A 16 104.48 53.67 -66.60
N LYS A 17 105.40 54.43 -65.99
CA LYS A 17 105.51 54.53 -64.51
C LYS A 17 104.30 55.20 -63.87
N LEU A 18 103.70 56.19 -64.53
CA LEU A 18 102.48 56.82 -64.03
C LEU A 18 101.32 55.82 -64.01
N LYS A 19 101.19 54.97 -65.04
CA LYS A 19 100.16 53.92 -65.09
C LYS A 19 100.30 52.89 -63.96
N THR A 20 101.51 52.58 -63.51
CA THR A 20 101.70 51.64 -62.39
C THR A 20 101.30 52.21 -61.03
N LEU A 21 101.15 53.53 -60.91
CA LEU A 21 100.71 54.19 -59.67
C LEU A 21 99.19 54.18 -59.49
N PHE A 22 98.42 53.80 -60.52
CA PHE A 22 96.96 53.70 -60.45
C PHE A 22 96.51 52.24 -60.50
N VAL A 23 95.66 51.83 -59.56
CA VAL A 23 95.02 50.51 -59.59
C VAL A 23 93.94 50.50 -60.67
N ALA A 24 93.86 49.43 -61.46
CA ALA A 24 92.82 49.26 -62.45
C ALA A 24 91.43 49.29 -61.78
N LYS A 25 90.47 50.01 -62.36
CA LYS A 25 89.09 49.99 -61.87
C LYS A 25 88.50 48.60 -62.07
N GLU A 26 87.88 48.05 -61.03
CA GLU A 26 87.15 46.78 -61.12
C GLU A 26 85.75 47.01 -61.68
N LEU A 27 85.28 46.06 -62.51
CA LEU A 27 83.91 46.03 -62.99
C LEU A 27 82.95 45.60 -61.88
N LYS A 28 81.70 46.07 -61.95
CA LYS A 28 80.59 45.60 -61.11
C LYS A 28 80.33 44.13 -61.39
N THR A 29 80.11 43.32 -60.34
CA THR A 29 79.82 41.88 -60.48
C THR A 29 78.64 41.67 -61.43
N GLY A 30 78.85 40.88 -62.48
CA GLY A 30 77.85 40.62 -63.53
C GLY A 30 77.77 41.66 -64.66
N SER A 31 78.60 42.72 -64.64
CA SER A 31 78.63 43.73 -65.71
C SER A 31 79.91 43.62 -66.55
N PRO A 32 79.80 43.65 -67.89
CA PRO A 32 80.96 43.64 -68.78
C PRO A 32 81.55 45.04 -69.02
N ASN A 33 80.88 46.12 -68.59
CA ASN A 33 81.25 47.48 -69.00
C ASN A 33 81.01 48.59 -67.96
N THR A 34 80.51 48.26 -66.76
CA THR A 34 80.25 49.25 -65.69
C THR A 34 81.20 49.04 -64.53
N TYR A 35 81.92 50.10 -64.11
CA TYR A 35 82.87 50.04 -62.98
C TYR A 35 82.18 50.23 -61.63
N LYS A 36 82.73 49.61 -60.57
CA LYS A 36 82.27 49.80 -59.18
C LYS A 36 82.43 51.27 -58.77
N VAL A 37 81.43 51.84 -58.08
CA VAL A 37 81.52 53.15 -57.42
C VAL A 37 81.55 53.01 -55.90
N LEU A 38 82.07 54.01 -55.17
CA LEU A 38 82.23 54.00 -53.71
C LEU A 38 80.92 53.76 -52.91
N SER A 39 79.77 53.91 -53.55
CA SER A 39 78.43 53.75 -52.96
C SER A 39 77.71 52.47 -53.38
N ASP A 40 78.35 51.57 -54.12
CA ASP A 40 77.78 50.25 -54.40
C ASP A 40 77.87 49.41 -53.11
N ASN A 41 76.95 49.63 -52.16
CA ASN A 41 76.65 48.73 -51.04
C ASN A 41 76.06 47.42 -51.58
N ASN A 42 76.80 46.76 -52.47
CA ASN A 42 76.47 45.44 -52.95
C ASN A 42 76.70 44.50 -51.78
N LEU A 43 75.67 43.72 -51.42
CA LEU A 43 75.82 42.62 -50.48
C LEU A 43 77.06 41.81 -50.91
N THR A 44 77.93 41.46 -49.95
CA THR A 44 79.08 40.60 -50.24
C THR A 44 78.60 39.35 -50.95
N ASP A 45 79.41 38.78 -51.85
CA ASP A 45 79.03 37.57 -52.59
C ASP A 45 78.52 36.46 -51.65
N GLU A 46 79.09 36.33 -50.44
CA GLU A 46 78.66 35.37 -49.43
C GLU A 46 77.23 35.61 -48.89
N LEU A 47 76.84 36.88 -48.71
CA LEU A 47 75.48 37.27 -48.29
C LEU A 47 74.48 37.11 -49.44
N VAL A 48 74.89 37.42 -50.67
CA VAL A 48 74.08 37.18 -51.87
C VAL A 48 73.83 35.67 -52.02
N THR A 49 74.86 34.84 -51.85
CA THR A 49 74.73 33.38 -51.86
C THR A 49 73.85 32.88 -50.73
N LYS A 50 73.98 33.39 -49.50
CA LYS A 50 73.10 33.00 -48.38
C LYS A 50 71.63 33.34 -48.65
N ILE A 51 71.35 34.50 -49.24
CA ILE A 51 69.97 34.91 -49.59
C ILE A 51 69.42 34.05 -50.73
N GLN A 52 70.23 33.80 -51.78
CA GLN A 52 69.83 32.94 -52.90
C GLN A 52 69.61 31.49 -52.45
N ASN A 53 70.44 30.99 -51.52
CA ASN A 53 70.33 29.64 -50.98
C ASN A 53 69.27 29.50 -49.88
N ALA A 54 68.83 30.59 -49.25
CA ALA A 54 67.75 30.56 -48.27
C ALA A 54 66.42 30.09 -48.90
N GLY A 55 66.28 30.26 -50.22
CA GLY A 55 65.09 29.87 -50.97
C GLY A 55 63.84 30.69 -50.61
N ASP A 56 62.75 30.45 -51.34
CA ASP A 56 61.44 30.98 -50.96
C ASP A 56 60.88 30.13 -49.80
N SER A 57 60.24 30.77 -48.81
CA SER A 57 59.49 30.02 -47.79
C SER A 57 58.38 29.23 -48.47
N THR A 58 58.52 27.91 -48.51
CA THR A 58 57.51 27.02 -49.11
C THR A 58 56.26 26.86 -48.24
N PHE A 59 56.24 27.44 -47.05
CA PHE A 59 55.07 27.42 -46.19
C PHE A 59 54.09 28.54 -46.60
N SER A 60 53.12 28.17 -47.41
CA SER A 60 52.01 29.01 -47.86
C SER A 60 50.90 29.14 -46.81
N GLY A 61 50.98 28.38 -45.72
CA GLY A 61 49.91 28.24 -44.73
C GLY A 61 48.80 27.28 -45.16
N ALA A 62 48.92 26.66 -46.33
CA ALA A 62 48.00 25.62 -46.79
C ALA A 62 48.20 24.33 -45.99
N TYR A 63 47.12 23.57 -45.83
CA TYR A 63 47.14 22.26 -45.16
C TYR A 63 48.18 21.29 -45.77
N ALA A 64 48.43 21.38 -47.07
CA ALA A 64 49.40 20.56 -47.78
C ALA A 64 50.85 20.75 -47.31
N ASP A 65 51.18 21.90 -46.71
CA ASP A 65 52.53 22.24 -46.28
C ASP A 65 52.89 21.64 -44.91
N LEU A 66 51.90 21.07 -44.20
CA LEU A 66 52.10 20.45 -42.89
C LEU A 66 52.78 19.08 -43.03
N THR A 67 53.97 18.95 -42.44
CA THR A 67 54.72 17.68 -42.36
C THR A 67 54.19 16.72 -41.28
N GLY A 68 53.48 17.26 -40.28
CA GLY A 68 52.81 16.52 -39.22
C GLY A 68 51.32 16.84 -39.18
N LYS A 69 50.55 16.17 -40.05
CA LYS A 69 49.14 16.48 -40.22
C LYS A 69 48.31 16.02 -39.01
N PRO A 70 47.35 16.83 -38.53
CA PRO A 70 46.52 16.48 -37.40
C PRO A 70 45.66 15.25 -37.71
N SER A 71 45.44 14.39 -36.72
CA SER A 71 44.67 13.15 -36.87
C SER A 71 43.85 12.83 -35.63
N ILE A 72 42.75 12.09 -35.83
CA ILE A 72 41.92 11.51 -34.77
C ILE A 72 41.95 10.00 -34.96
N GLY A 73 42.36 9.25 -33.93
CA GLY A 73 42.42 7.79 -34.00
C GLY A 73 43.29 7.25 -35.14
N GLY A 74 44.34 7.97 -35.52
CA GLY A 74 45.20 7.62 -36.66
C GLY A 74 44.61 7.92 -38.04
N LYS A 75 43.45 8.58 -38.11
CA LYS A 75 42.84 9.09 -39.35
C LYS A 75 43.18 10.57 -39.51
N GLU A 76 43.89 10.89 -40.58
CA GLU A 76 44.28 12.25 -40.92
C GLU A 76 43.05 13.15 -41.16
N ILE A 77 43.06 14.36 -40.60
CA ILE A 77 42.00 15.36 -40.78
C ILE A 77 42.25 16.12 -42.09
N ALA A 78 41.84 15.54 -43.21
CA ALA A 78 41.99 16.18 -44.52
C ALA A 78 41.15 17.46 -44.67
N SER A 79 41.57 18.33 -45.57
CA SER A 79 40.82 19.54 -45.94
C SER A 79 39.42 19.22 -46.48
N GLY A 80 38.43 20.05 -46.14
CA GLY A 80 37.04 19.89 -46.56
C GLY A 80 36.15 19.22 -45.51
N ASN A 81 34.91 18.88 -45.89
CA ASN A 81 33.96 18.26 -44.97
C ASN A 81 34.34 16.79 -44.71
N GLN A 82 34.55 16.46 -43.44
CA GLN A 82 34.77 15.10 -42.97
C GLN A 82 33.49 14.56 -42.29
N THR A 83 33.38 13.23 -42.23
CA THR A 83 32.29 12.57 -41.50
C THR A 83 32.86 11.85 -40.28
N ALA A 84 31.99 11.51 -39.32
CA ALA A 84 32.40 10.67 -38.19
C ALA A 84 33.04 9.35 -38.68
N ALA A 85 32.45 8.72 -39.70
CA ALA A 85 32.95 7.49 -40.30
C ALA A 85 34.35 7.65 -40.92
N SER A 86 34.61 8.74 -41.65
CA SER A 86 35.93 8.96 -42.27
C SER A 86 37.04 9.16 -41.24
N LEU A 87 36.68 9.65 -40.05
CA LEU A 87 37.58 9.86 -38.92
C LEU A 87 37.60 8.69 -37.92
N GLY A 88 36.91 7.58 -38.21
CA GLY A 88 36.85 6.41 -37.32
C GLY A 88 36.11 6.68 -36.00
N LEU A 89 35.29 7.72 -35.94
CA LEU A 89 34.42 8.04 -34.82
C LEU A 89 33.09 7.31 -34.94
N ALA A 90 32.45 7.05 -33.80
CA ALA A 90 31.11 6.48 -33.77
C ALA A 90 30.14 7.36 -34.58
N THR A 91 29.50 6.75 -35.57
CA THR A 91 28.47 7.39 -36.37
C THR A 91 27.16 7.50 -35.58
N PRO A 92 26.21 8.33 -36.01
CA PRO A 92 24.86 8.34 -35.43
C PRO A 92 24.19 6.96 -35.43
N ALA A 93 24.49 6.11 -36.43
CA ALA A 93 23.99 4.75 -36.51
C ALA A 93 24.62 3.86 -35.43
N ASP A 94 25.94 3.95 -35.21
CA ASP A 94 26.63 3.18 -34.16
C ASP A 94 26.09 3.52 -32.77
N VAL A 95 25.89 4.83 -32.50
CA VAL A 95 25.32 5.31 -31.23
C VAL A 95 23.90 4.80 -31.05
N THR A 96 23.08 4.79 -32.11
CA THR A 96 21.71 4.28 -32.08
C THR A 96 21.67 2.77 -31.79
N THR A 97 22.56 2.01 -32.42
CA THR A 97 22.69 0.56 -32.18
C THR A 97 23.09 0.28 -30.74
N ALA A 98 24.15 0.93 -30.24
CA ALA A 98 24.60 0.76 -28.86
C ALA A 98 23.51 1.12 -27.83
N ALA A 99 22.74 2.19 -28.09
CA ALA A 99 21.61 2.56 -27.23
C ALA A 99 20.48 1.52 -27.24
N ASN A 100 20.19 0.93 -28.40
CA ASN A 100 19.19 -0.13 -28.53
C ASN A 100 19.63 -1.42 -27.81
N ASP A 101 20.90 -1.79 -27.92
CA ASP A 101 21.46 -2.96 -27.26
C ASP A 101 21.44 -2.80 -25.74
N ALA A 102 21.83 -1.62 -25.22
CA ALA A 102 21.75 -1.31 -23.80
C ALA A 102 20.30 -1.39 -23.28
N ARG A 103 19.34 -0.87 -24.04
CA ARG A 103 17.91 -0.95 -23.72
C ARG A 103 17.40 -2.39 -23.70
N ALA A 104 17.80 -3.19 -24.69
CA ALA A 104 17.42 -4.61 -24.76
C ALA A 104 18.01 -5.41 -23.60
N GLY A 105 19.28 -5.16 -23.26
CA GLY A 105 19.94 -5.73 -22.08
C GLY A 105 19.19 -5.41 -20.78
N ALA A 106 18.86 -4.13 -20.56
CA ALA A 106 18.09 -3.71 -19.39
C ALA A 106 16.73 -4.40 -19.28
N ILE A 107 16.02 -4.59 -20.40
CA ILE A 107 14.74 -5.32 -20.42
C ILE A 107 14.94 -6.79 -20.02
N ASN A 108 16.01 -7.43 -20.50
CA ASN A 108 16.33 -8.81 -20.15
C ASN A 108 16.70 -8.95 -18.66
N ASP A 109 17.48 -8.02 -18.11
CA ASP A 109 17.83 -8.01 -16.69
C ASP A 109 16.58 -7.91 -15.81
N VAL A 110 15.63 -7.02 -16.15
CA VAL A 110 14.34 -6.90 -15.45
C VAL A 110 13.54 -8.21 -15.50
N LYS A 111 13.54 -8.92 -16.64
CA LYS A 111 12.88 -10.23 -16.75
C LYS A 111 13.56 -11.29 -15.88
N ASN A 112 14.90 -11.30 -15.85
CA ASN A 112 15.68 -12.26 -15.08
C ASN A 112 15.54 -12.06 -13.56
N LEU A 113 15.31 -10.82 -13.11
CA LEU A 113 15.04 -10.50 -11.70
C LEU A 113 13.67 -11.04 -11.21
N GLY A 114 12.84 -11.60 -12.09
CA GLY A 114 11.60 -12.27 -11.71
C GLY A 114 10.46 -11.33 -11.32
N TYR A 115 10.55 -10.04 -11.69
CA TYR A 115 9.46 -9.10 -11.50
C TYR A 115 8.19 -9.60 -12.20
N GLN A 116 7.12 -9.71 -11.44
CA GLN A 116 5.81 -10.09 -11.97
C GLN A 116 5.04 -8.84 -12.38
N THR A 117 4.36 -8.92 -13.53
CA THR A 117 3.36 -7.91 -13.88
C THR A 117 2.13 -8.07 -12.99
N ALA A 118 1.33 -7.01 -12.86
CA ALA A 118 0.04 -7.08 -12.17
C ALA A 118 -0.87 -8.20 -12.74
N ALA A 119 -0.80 -8.43 -14.05
CA ALA A 119 -1.51 -9.53 -14.70
C ALA A 119 -1.03 -10.90 -14.22
N ASN A 120 0.29 -11.12 -14.13
CA ASN A 120 0.84 -12.38 -13.61
C ASN A 120 0.43 -12.62 -12.15
N VAL A 121 0.49 -11.59 -11.31
CA VAL A 121 0.05 -11.67 -9.92
C VAL A 121 -1.43 -12.04 -9.85
N ASN A 122 -2.29 -11.39 -10.64
CA ASN A 122 -3.73 -11.66 -10.66
C ASN A 122 -4.05 -13.10 -11.10
N THR A 123 -3.35 -13.63 -12.12
CA THR A 123 -3.49 -15.02 -12.54
C THR A 123 -3.09 -15.99 -11.42
N ILE A 124 -1.99 -15.74 -10.71
CA ILE A 124 -1.53 -16.60 -9.61
C ILE A 124 -2.53 -16.58 -8.45
N VAL A 125 -3.00 -15.40 -8.05
CA VAL A 125 -3.95 -15.22 -6.94
C VAL A 125 -5.26 -15.94 -7.24
N THR A 126 -5.80 -15.75 -8.45
CA THR A 126 -7.04 -16.39 -8.90
C THR A 126 -6.87 -17.91 -9.04
N GLY A 127 -5.76 -18.37 -9.63
CA GLY A 127 -5.50 -19.79 -9.87
C GLY A 127 -5.24 -20.60 -8.60
N LYS A 128 -4.65 -19.98 -7.57
CA LYS A 128 -4.52 -20.58 -6.22
C LYS A 128 -5.83 -20.52 -5.42
N GLY A 129 -6.88 -19.91 -5.96
CA GLY A 129 -8.19 -19.82 -5.34
C GLY A 129 -8.24 -18.87 -4.14
N TYR A 130 -7.34 -17.88 -4.04
CA TYR A 130 -7.46 -16.87 -2.99
C TYR A 130 -8.73 -16.06 -3.18
N GLN A 131 -9.54 -15.98 -2.12
CA GLN A 131 -10.79 -15.24 -2.12
C GLN A 131 -10.61 -13.84 -1.54
N THR A 132 -11.37 -12.89 -2.05
CA THR A 132 -11.54 -11.57 -1.43
C THR A 132 -12.38 -11.68 -0.16
N ALA A 133 -12.27 -10.68 0.72
CA ALA A 133 -13.11 -10.61 1.92
C ALA A 133 -14.61 -10.68 1.58
N ALA A 134 -15.05 -10.03 0.50
CA ALA A 134 -16.44 -10.07 0.05
C ALA A 134 -16.90 -11.47 -0.40
N GLN A 135 -16.03 -12.22 -1.09
CA GLN A 135 -16.30 -13.61 -1.47
C GLN A 135 -16.40 -14.52 -0.24
N VAL A 136 -15.50 -14.34 0.73
CA VAL A 136 -15.54 -15.08 2.01
C VAL A 136 -16.84 -14.79 2.75
N ASP A 137 -17.21 -13.52 2.88
CA ASP A 137 -18.43 -13.08 3.55
C ASP A 137 -19.69 -13.67 2.88
N THR A 138 -19.73 -13.67 1.55
CA THR A 138 -20.83 -14.29 0.78
C THR A 138 -20.94 -15.79 1.02
N ILE A 139 -19.81 -16.50 1.09
CA ILE A 139 -19.80 -17.95 1.36
C ILE A 139 -20.27 -18.25 2.79
N VAL A 140 -19.81 -17.48 3.77
CA VAL A 140 -20.15 -17.66 5.19
C VAL A 140 -21.64 -17.41 5.40
N THR A 141 -22.16 -16.29 4.89
CA THR A 141 -23.58 -15.94 4.98
C THR A 141 -24.46 -16.91 4.16
N GLY A 142 -24.05 -17.27 2.94
CA GLY A 142 -24.78 -18.21 2.08
C GLY A 142 -24.87 -19.63 2.64
N LYS A 143 -23.89 -20.07 3.43
CA LYS A 143 -23.94 -21.35 4.17
C LYS A 143 -24.74 -21.28 5.46
N GLY A 144 -25.30 -20.12 5.80
CA GLY A 144 -26.14 -19.94 6.98
C GLY A 144 -25.34 -19.88 8.29
N TYR A 145 -24.03 -19.67 8.25
CA TYR A 145 -23.26 -19.39 9.46
C TYR A 145 -23.72 -18.06 10.05
N GLN A 146 -24.04 -18.10 11.34
CA GLN A 146 -24.57 -16.95 12.08
C GLN A 146 -23.44 -16.29 12.85
N THR A 147 -23.47 -14.97 12.93
CA THR A 147 -22.56 -14.25 13.83
C THR A 147 -22.90 -14.56 15.29
N ALA A 148 -21.93 -14.40 16.20
CA ALA A 148 -22.19 -14.53 17.64
C ALA A 148 -23.34 -13.61 18.09
N ALA A 149 -23.41 -12.39 17.56
CA ALA A 149 -24.50 -11.46 17.83
C ALA A 149 -25.87 -11.99 17.38
N ASN A 150 -25.96 -12.67 16.23
CA ASN A 150 -27.22 -13.29 15.79
C ASN A 150 -27.65 -14.46 16.69
N VAL A 151 -26.68 -15.28 17.13
CA VAL A 151 -26.94 -16.39 18.04
C VAL A 151 -27.44 -15.86 19.38
N ASP A 152 -26.73 -14.89 19.96
CA ASP A 152 -27.12 -14.27 21.24
C ASP A 152 -28.52 -13.64 21.18
N ALA A 153 -28.84 -12.95 20.08
CA ALA A 153 -30.18 -12.38 19.89
C ALA A 153 -31.27 -13.46 19.88
N LYS A 154 -31.07 -14.55 19.14
CA LYS A 154 -32.02 -15.68 19.08
C LYS A 154 -32.16 -16.38 20.43
N VAL A 155 -31.05 -16.61 21.13
CA VAL A 155 -31.04 -17.26 22.45
C VAL A 155 -31.77 -16.39 23.48
N ASN A 156 -31.52 -15.08 23.49
CA ASN A 156 -32.18 -14.16 24.41
C ASN A 156 -33.69 -14.02 24.12
N ALA A 157 -34.09 -14.03 22.85
CA ALA A 157 -35.50 -14.06 22.47
C ALA A 157 -36.18 -15.34 22.98
N ALA A 158 -35.59 -16.51 22.72
CA ALA A 158 -36.12 -17.80 23.19
C ALA A 158 -36.19 -17.88 24.73
N LYS A 159 -35.17 -17.36 25.43
CA LYS A 159 -35.16 -17.26 26.90
C LYS A 159 -36.31 -16.41 27.41
N THR A 160 -36.56 -15.27 26.79
CA THR A 160 -37.64 -14.35 27.17
C THR A 160 -39.01 -15.01 26.97
N GLU A 161 -39.20 -15.69 25.83
CA GLU A 161 -40.42 -16.43 25.53
C GLU A 161 -40.68 -17.54 26.54
N LEU A 162 -39.65 -18.34 26.88
CA LEU A 162 -39.75 -19.41 27.86
C LEU A 162 -40.09 -18.88 29.26
N GLN A 163 -39.45 -17.78 29.68
CA GLN A 163 -39.73 -17.15 30.97
C GLN A 163 -41.18 -16.66 31.06
N ASN A 164 -41.70 -16.06 29.99
CA ASN A 164 -43.09 -15.61 29.92
C ASN A 164 -44.07 -16.79 29.94
N SER A 165 -43.74 -17.89 29.25
CA SER A 165 -44.57 -19.10 29.21
C SER A 165 -44.69 -19.74 30.61
N LEU A 166 -43.56 -19.95 31.31
CA LEU A 166 -43.52 -20.62 32.61
C LEU A 166 -44.11 -19.77 33.76
N GLY A 167 -43.96 -18.44 33.71
CA GLY A 167 -44.44 -17.54 34.77
C GLY A 167 -45.93 -17.19 34.71
N SER A 168 -46.67 -17.59 33.67
CA SER A 168 -48.05 -17.10 33.48
C SER A 168 -49.12 -17.86 34.29
N ALA A 169 -48.92 -19.15 34.57
CA ALA A 169 -49.94 -20.00 35.21
C ALA A 169 -49.90 -19.95 36.75
N PHE A 170 -48.75 -20.22 37.36
CA PHE A 170 -48.56 -20.22 38.81
C PHE A 170 -47.22 -19.57 39.20
N ARG A 171 -47.26 -18.44 39.91
CA ARG A 171 -46.10 -17.68 40.37
C ARG A 171 -46.02 -17.74 41.88
N ALA A 172 -45.03 -18.46 42.40
CA ALA A 172 -44.78 -18.48 43.84
C ALA A 172 -44.41 -17.07 44.34
N LYS A 173 -45.19 -16.55 45.28
CA LYS A 173 -44.98 -15.25 45.95
C LYS A 173 -44.33 -15.38 47.33
N GLY A 174 -44.15 -16.62 47.80
CA GLY A 174 -43.58 -16.94 49.10
C GLY A 174 -44.60 -17.51 50.06
N SER A 175 -44.29 -17.44 51.35
CA SER A 175 -45.18 -17.85 52.44
C SER A 175 -45.60 -16.64 53.27
N THR A 176 -46.84 -16.60 53.73
CA THR A 176 -47.37 -15.50 54.56
C THR A 176 -48.42 -16.03 55.53
N ALA A 177 -48.65 -15.34 56.64
CA ALA A 177 -49.80 -15.61 57.49
C ALA A 177 -51.09 -15.15 56.79
N PHE A 178 -52.23 -15.77 57.07
CA PHE A 178 -53.50 -15.44 56.43
C PHE A 178 -53.88 -13.97 56.58
N ALA A 179 -53.69 -13.41 57.78
CA ALA A 179 -53.95 -12.00 58.06
C ALA A 179 -53.04 -11.02 57.26
N SER A 180 -51.94 -11.52 56.70
CA SER A 180 -50.97 -10.77 55.89
C SER A 180 -51.03 -11.14 54.40
N LEU A 181 -52.01 -11.95 53.99
CA LEU A 181 -52.27 -12.19 52.58
C LEU A 181 -52.80 -10.88 51.95
N PRO A 182 -52.25 -10.41 50.81
CA PRO A 182 -52.76 -9.20 50.18
C PRO A 182 -54.21 -9.36 49.76
N ALA A 183 -54.90 -8.25 49.50
CA ALA A 183 -56.22 -8.30 48.91
C ALA A 183 -56.15 -8.96 47.51
N PRO A 184 -57.12 -9.81 47.12
CA PRO A 184 -57.09 -10.46 45.80
C PRO A 184 -56.98 -9.47 44.64
N ALA A 185 -57.59 -8.29 44.78
CA ALA A 185 -57.57 -7.23 43.76
C ALA A 185 -56.18 -6.63 43.51
N SER A 186 -55.23 -6.77 44.44
CA SER A 186 -53.84 -6.33 44.26
C SER A 186 -52.90 -7.46 43.79
N ALA A 187 -53.41 -8.68 43.64
CA ALA A 187 -52.67 -9.82 43.14
C ALA A 187 -52.87 -10.01 41.62
N THR A 188 -51.89 -10.64 40.96
CA THR A 188 -52.01 -10.99 39.53
C THR A 188 -52.53 -12.42 39.39
N LYS A 189 -53.42 -12.70 38.42
CA LYS A 189 -53.97 -14.05 38.15
C LYS A 189 -52.87 -15.11 38.03
N GLY A 190 -52.81 -16.06 38.96
CA GLY A 190 -51.79 -17.09 39.07
C GLY A 190 -50.76 -16.83 40.18
N ASP A 191 -50.83 -15.73 40.94
CA ASP A 191 -49.96 -15.50 42.10
C ASP A 191 -50.34 -16.50 43.20
N VAL A 192 -49.35 -17.21 43.74
CA VAL A 192 -49.53 -18.27 44.74
C VAL A 192 -48.82 -17.93 46.04
N TRP A 193 -49.55 -17.98 47.15
CA TRP A 193 -48.99 -17.91 48.49
C TRP A 193 -49.18 -19.22 49.23
N ASN A 194 -48.17 -19.63 49.99
CA ASN A 194 -48.30 -20.67 51.00
C ASN A 194 -48.74 -20.02 52.33
N ILE A 195 -49.90 -20.40 52.87
CA ILE A 195 -50.39 -19.83 54.13
C ILE A 195 -49.75 -20.54 55.32
N THR A 196 -49.09 -19.82 56.21
CA THR A 196 -48.25 -20.41 57.27
C THR A 196 -49.02 -20.84 58.52
N ASP A 197 -50.24 -20.36 58.70
CA ASP A 197 -51.12 -20.59 59.83
C ASP A 197 -52.44 -21.25 59.40
N GLN A 198 -53.13 -21.90 60.33
CA GLN A 198 -54.51 -22.32 60.10
C GLN A 198 -55.38 -21.08 59.92
N PHE A 199 -56.27 -21.10 58.94
CA PHE A 199 -57.15 -19.98 58.67
C PHE A 199 -58.56 -20.43 58.31
N THR A 200 -59.51 -19.50 58.34
CA THR A 200 -60.87 -19.72 57.86
C THR A 200 -61.10 -18.84 56.66
N THR A 201 -61.60 -19.40 55.56
CA THR A 201 -61.91 -18.65 54.34
C THR A 201 -62.93 -17.56 54.63
N ASP A 202 -62.80 -16.45 53.90
CA ASP A 202 -63.76 -15.35 53.88
C ASP A 202 -64.40 -15.21 52.48
N ASP A 203 -65.17 -14.16 52.24
CA ASP A 203 -65.88 -13.95 50.98
C ASP A 203 -64.94 -13.66 49.79
N GLN A 204 -63.65 -13.42 50.06
CA GLN A 204 -62.62 -13.24 49.04
C GLN A 204 -62.20 -14.57 48.39
N PHE A 205 -62.64 -15.72 48.94
CA PHE A 205 -62.40 -17.03 48.34
C PHE A 205 -63.47 -17.40 47.31
N VAL A 206 -63.06 -18.20 46.31
CA VAL A 206 -63.98 -18.79 45.32
C VAL A 206 -65.08 -19.59 46.01
N ASP A 207 -64.66 -20.30 47.04
CA ASP A 207 -65.43 -21.28 47.80
C ASP A 207 -66.32 -20.68 48.91
N GLY A 208 -66.30 -19.35 49.06
CA GLY A 208 -67.03 -18.61 50.09
C GLY A 208 -66.40 -18.66 51.49
N SER A 209 -67.04 -17.97 52.44
CA SER A 209 -66.59 -17.88 53.82
C SER A 209 -66.92 -19.11 54.67
N GLY A 210 -66.17 -19.33 55.75
CA GLY A 210 -66.49 -20.29 56.81
C GLY A 210 -65.77 -21.64 56.74
N LYS A 211 -64.83 -21.85 55.82
CA LYS A 211 -64.06 -23.10 55.71
C LYS A 211 -62.72 -22.98 56.42
N THR A 212 -62.49 -23.79 57.45
CA THR A 212 -61.19 -23.84 58.14
C THR A 212 -60.21 -24.74 57.39
N LEU A 213 -59.08 -24.17 56.98
CA LEU A 213 -58.01 -24.82 56.23
C LEU A 213 -56.72 -24.86 57.08
N PRO A 214 -55.95 -25.96 57.04
CA PRO A 214 -54.74 -26.11 57.84
C PRO A 214 -53.61 -25.17 57.38
N ALA A 215 -52.63 -24.95 58.26
CA ALA A 215 -51.36 -24.34 57.87
C ALA A 215 -50.71 -25.15 56.74
N GLY A 216 -50.06 -24.47 55.80
CA GLY A 216 -49.43 -25.04 54.62
C GLY A 216 -50.34 -25.13 53.38
N THR A 217 -51.60 -24.68 53.46
CA THR A 217 -52.45 -24.59 52.27
C THR A 217 -51.93 -23.51 51.31
N ASN A 218 -51.72 -23.89 50.06
CA ASN A 218 -51.42 -22.94 49.00
C ASN A 218 -52.71 -22.29 48.49
N VAL A 219 -52.71 -20.97 48.33
CA VAL A 219 -53.82 -20.20 47.75
C VAL A 219 -53.34 -19.50 46.48
N VAL A 220 -54.12 -19.55 45.42
CA VAL A 220 -53.82 -18.90 44.14
C VAL A 220 -54.83 -17.81 43.82
N ALA A 221 -54.35 -16.68 43.28
CA ALA A 221 -55.20 -15.62 42.80
C ALA A 221 -55.85 -16.04 41.46
N VAL A 222 -57.17 -16.16 41.39
CA VAL A 222 -57.92 -16.51 40.18
C VAL A 222 -58.90 -15.41 39.81
N ALA A 223 -59.13 -15.25 38.51
CA ALA A 223 -60.18 -14.38 38.00
C ALA A 223 -61.48 -15.18 37.90
N VAL A 224 -62.48 -14.81 38.68
CA VAL A 224 -63.81 -15.41 38.67
C VAL A 224 -64.75 -14.47 37.92
N THR A 225 -65.32 -14.97 36.83
CA THR A 225 -66.31 -14.23 36.04
C THR A 225 -67.70 -14.73 36.40
N THR A 226 -68.60 -13.81 36.78
CA THR A 226 -70.01 -14.08 37.03
C THR A 226 -70.82 -13.06 36.24
N GLY A 227 -71.54 -13.52 35.21
CA GLY A 227 -72.13 -12.63 34.20
C GLY A 227 -71.03 -11.81 33.50
N ASP A 228 -71.20 -10.48 33.42
CA ASP A 228 -70.24 -9.57 32.80
C ASP A 228 -69.16 -9.04 33.76
N THR A 229 -69.20 -9.45 35.04
CA THR A 229 -68.25 -8.96 36.05
C THR A 229 -67.15 -10.00 36.29
N THR A 230 -65.90 -9.56 36.22
CA THR A 230 -64.73 -10.37 36.59
C THR A 230 -64.08 -9.79 37.84
N VAL A 231 -63.99 -10.60 38.90
CA VAL A 231 -63.34 -10.23 40.16
C VAL A 231 -62.21 -11.20 40.47
N MET A 232 -61.15 -10.69 41.09
CA MET A 232 -60.09 -11.53 41.63
C MET A 232 -60.54 -12.16 42.94
N LYS A 233 -60.30 -13.46 43.09
CA LYS A 233 -60.56 -14.24 44.30
C LYS A 233 -59.39 -15.18 44.63
N TRP A 234 -59.32 -15.63 45.87
CA TRP A 234 -58.43 -16.70 46.29
C TRP A 234 -59.06 -18.07 46.03
N ASP A 235 -58.32 -18.95 45.37
CA ASP A 235 -58.66 -20.36 45.25
C ASP A 235 -57.67 -21.18 46.08
N ALA A 236 -58.17 -21.97 47.02
CA ALA A 236 -57.34 -22.80 47.87
C ALA A 236 -57.00 -24.09 47.11
N LEU A 237 -55.71 -24.32 46.87
CA LEU A 237 -55.18 -25.50 46.18
C LEU A 237 -55.15 -26.73 47.10
N THR A 238 -56.28 -27.02 47.74
CA THR A 238 -56.50 -28.19 48.56
C THR A 238 -57.66 -28.97 47.98
N GLY A 239 -57.44 -30.26 47.71
CA GLY A 239 -58.55 -31.15 47.40
C GLY A 239 -59.40 -31.35 48.64
N MET A 240 -60.71 -31.20 48.50
CA MET A 240 -61.66 -31.52 49.58
C MET A 240 -62.38 -32.82 49.24
N ILE A 241 -62.42 -33.71 50.21
CA ILE A 241 -63.36 -34.84 50.21
C ILE A 241 -64.57 -34.35 51.01
N ASP A 242 -65.72 -34.23 50.35
CA ASP A 242 -66.99 -33.98 51.05
C ASP A 242 -67.35 -35.23 51.86
N LEU A 243 -67.24 -35.10 53.19
CA LEU A 243 -67.61 -36.15 54.14
C LEU A 243 -68.96 -35.88 54.81
N SER A 244 -69.74 -34.89 54.36
CA SER A 244 -71.04 -34.57 54.94
C SER A 244 -72.05 -35.72 54.86
N GLY A 245 -71.90 -36.61 53.88
CA GLY A 245 -72.68 -37.84 53.74
C GLY A 245 -72.24 -39.00 54.64
N TYR A 246 -71.13 -38.86 55.39
CA TYR A 246 -70.62 -39.90 56.27
C TYR A 246 -70.94 -39.60 57.74
N MET A 247 -71.32 -40.64 58.48
CA MET A 247 -71.56 -40.55 59.92
C MET A 247 -70.27 -40.17 60.66
N ARG A 248 -70.34 -39.17 61.54
CA ARG A 248 -69.17 -38.79 62.35
C ARG A 248 -68.87 -39.90 63.34
N LYS A 249 -67.60 -40.03 63.73
CA LYS A 249 -67.19 -41.00 64.76
C LYS A 249 -67.92 -40.81 66.09
N THR A 250 -68.30 -39.58 66.41
CA THR A 250 -69.07 -39.22 67.61
C THR A 250 -70.53 -39.67 67.54
N ASP A 251 -71.05 -39.89 66.33
CA ASP A 251 -72.45 -40.22 66.09
C ASP A 251 -72.63 -41.74 65.93
N LEU A 252 -71.53 -42.50 66.01
CA LEU A 252 -71.54 -43.97 65.98
C LEU A 252 -72.03 -44.49 67.34
N THR A 253 -73.28 -44.96 67.39
CA THR A 253 -73.81 -45.68 68.56
C THR A 253 -73.50 -47.17 68.42
N PRO A 254 -72.76 -47.79 69.37
CA PRO A 254 -72.58 -49.24 69.38
C PRO A 254 -73.94 -49.94 69.46
N ALA A 255 -74.11 -51.05 68.73
CA ALA A 255 -75.29 -51.90 68.89
C ALA A 255 -75.32 -52.44 70.32
N SER A 256 -76.49 -52.43 70.94
CA SER A 256 -76.67 -53.04 72.26
C SER A 256 -76.72 -54.57 72.15
N ASP A 257 -76.35 -55.27 73.23
CA ASP A 257 -76.39 -56.73 73.27
C ASP A 257 -77.79 -57.28 72.92
N ALA A 258 -78.85 -56.58 73.33
CA ALA A 258 -80.23 -56.95 73.00
C ALA A 258 -80.57 -56.83 71.50
N GLU A 259 -80.03 -55.82 70.80
CA GLU A 259 -80.19 -55.67 69.35
C GLU A 259 -79.38 -56.72 68.59
N ILE A 260 -78.24 -57.15 69.14
CA ILE A 260 -77.42 -58.23 68.57
C ILE A 260 -78.12 -59.58 68.76
N ASP A 261 -78.64 -59.87 69.96
CA ASP A 261 -79.33 -61.13 70.26
C ASP A 261 -80.60 -61.31 69.40
N ALA A 262 -81.31 -60.22 69.09
CA ALA A 262 -82.51 -60.23 68.24
C ALA A 262 -82.24 -60.58 66.76
N LEU A 263 -81.00 -60.49 66.30
CA LEU A 263 -80.61 -60.84 64.92
C LEU A 263 -80.41 -62.35 64.72
N PHE A 264 -80.25 -63.12 65.81
CA PHE A 264 -79.99 -64.55 65.79
C PHE A 264 -81.10 -65.39 66.43
N ALA A 265 -82.20 -64.75 66.84
CA ALA A 265 -83.40 -65.38 67.40
C ALA A 265 -84.37 -65.89 66.32
#